data_AF-A0A536LQY9-F1
#
_entry.id   AF-A0A536LQY9-F1
#
_cell.length_a   1.000
_cell.length_b   1.000
_cell.length_c   1.000
_cell.angle_alpha   90.00
_cell.angle_beta   90.00
_cell.angle_gamma   90.00
#
_symmetry.space_group_name_H-M   'P 1'
#
loop_
_entity.id
_entity.type
_entity.pdbx_description
1 polymer ?
#
loop_
_entity_poly.entity_id
_entity_poly.type
_entity_poly.pdbx_seq_one_letter_code
_entity_poly.pdbx_strand_id
1 'polypeptide(L)' 'MEVFEAARTLLAVREYQDKPIPPETRRRIVEAAHLNASSMNRQPWHFIAIDDRDTLRQLGSIAQSGP' A
#
# COMPACT_ATOMS: atom_id res chain seq x y z
N MET A 1 -2.44 15.03 10.94
CA MET A 1 -1.04 14.70 11.30
C MET A 1 -0.16 15.42 10.31
N GLU A 2 0.86 16.09 10.81
CA GLU A 2 1.81 16.80 9.95
C GLU A 2 2.80 15.82 9.31
N VAL A 3 3.29 16.14 8.11
CA VAL A 3 4.12 15.22 7.31
C VAL A 3 5.36 14.74 8.07
N PHE A 4 6.06 15.63 8.76
CA PHE A 4 7.26 15.28 9.52
C PHE A 4 6.98 14.37 10.72
N GLU A 5 5.81 14.49 11.34
CA GLU A 5 5.41 13.61 12.44
C GLU A 5 5.12 12.20 11.93
N ALA A 6 4.41 12.08 10.79
CA ALA A 6 4.12 10.80 10.15
C ALA A 6 5.42 10.07 9.76
N ALA A 7 6.39 10.80 9.19
CA ALA A 7 7.68 10.23 8.81
C ALA A 7 8.48 9.72 10.04
N ARG A 8 8.47 10.48 11.14
CA ARG A 8 9.21 10.12 12.36
C ARG A 8 8.59 8.93 13.12
N THR A 9 7.28 8.77 13.03
CA THR A 9 6.53 7.75 13.79
C THR A 9 6.18 6.51 12.96
N LEU A 10 6.74 6.38 11.76
CA LEU A 10 6.48 5.26 10.86
C LEU A 10 6.90 3.92 11.48
N LEU A 11 6.00 2.94 11.41
CA LEU A 11 6.18 1.60 11.98
C LEU A 11 5.81 0.52 10.95
N ALA A 12 6.55 -0.58 10.96
CA ALA A 12 6.19 -1.78 10.20
C ALA A 12 5.10 -2.56 10.95
N VAL A 13 3.84 -2.29 10.64
CA VAL A 13 2.66 -2.99 11.18
C VAL A 13 2.53 -4.36 10.51
N ARG A 14 2.23 -5.41 11.28
CA ARG A 14 2.08 -6.81 10.80
C ARG A 14 0.79 -7.51 11.26
N GLU A 15 -0.02 -6.82 12.05
CA GLU A 15 -1.34 -7.30 12.49
C GLU A 15 -2.39 -6.26 12.09
N TYR A 16 -3.47 -6.74 11.46
CA TYR A 16 -4.50 -5.88 10.89
C TYR A 16 -5.88 -6.34 11.34
N GLN A 17 -6.81 -5.38 11.46
CA GLN A 17 -8.22 -5.69 11.68
C GLN A 17 -8.81 -6.38 10.44
N ASP A 18 -9.79 -7.27 10.65
CA ASP A 18 -10.58 -7.84 9.55
C ASP A 18 -11.64 -6.84 9.06
N LYS A 19 -11.15 -5.72 8.50
CA LYS A 19 -11.97 -4.61 8.03
C LYS A 19 -11.48 -4.15 6.66
N PRO A 20 -12.38 -4.00 5.67
CA PRO A 20 -12.00 -3.47 4.37
C PRO A 20 -11.60 -1.99 4.46
N ILE A 21 -10.67 -1.59 3.59
CA ILE A 21 -10.28 -0.19 3.42
C ILE A 21 -11.37 0.52 2.59
N PRO A 22 -11.86 1.70 3.01
CA PRO A 22 -12.83 2.46 2.22
C PRO A 22 -12.30 2.80 0.81
N PRO A 23 -13.13 2.72 -0.25
CA PRO A 23 -12.68 2.91 -1.63
C PRO A 23 -11.97 4.24 -1.89
N GLU A 24 -12.43 5.33 -1.27
CA GLU A 24 -11.84 6.66 -1.38
C GLU A 24 -10.45 6.73 -0.73
N THR A 25 -10.28 6.01 0.39
CA THR A 25 -8.97 5.93 1.06
C THR A 25 -7.98 5.18 0.17
N ARG A 26 -8.40 4.06 -0.44
CA ARG A 26 -7.57 3.29 -1.38
C ARG A 26 -7.17 4.14 -2.60
N ARG A 27 -8.11 4.89 -3.18
CA ARG A 27 -7.83 5.78 -4.31
C ARG A 27 -6.78 6.82 -3.97
N ARG A 28 -6.90 7.48 -2.81
CA ARG A 28 -5.92 8.48 -2.34
C ARG A 28 -4.52 7.91 -2.18
N ILE A 29 -4.39 6.65 -1.72
CA ILE A 29 -3.10 5.97 -1.60
C ILE A 29 -2.45 5.77 -2.97
N VAL A 30 -3.20 5.23 -3.94
CA VAL A 30 -2.68 4.99 -5.30
C VAL A 30 -2.34 6.31 -5.99
N GLU A 31 -3.16 7.35 -5.80
CA GLU A 31 -2.92 8.68 -6.36
C GLU A 31 -1.65 9.32 -5.79
N ALA A 32 -1.40 9.20 -4.49
CA ALA A 32 -0.14 9.65 -3.88
C ALA A 32 1.08 8.93 -4.48
N ALA A 33 0.97 7.64 -4.77
CA ALA A 33 2.04 6.87 -5.41
C ALA A 33 2.24 7.27 -6.88
N HIS A 34 1.15 7.58 -7.60
CA HIS A 34 1.19 8.06 -8.98
C HIS A 34 1.87 9.43 -9.12
N LEU A 35 1.62 10.34 -8.19
CA LEU A 35 2.20 11.69 -8.17
C LEU A 35 3.69 11.72 -7.79
N ASN A 36 4.29 10.58 -7.48
CA ASN A 36 5.68 10.52 -7.06
C ASN A 36 6.64 10.87 -8.21
N ALA A 37 7.81 11.39 -7.87
CA ALA A 37 8.82 11.75 -8.85
C ALA A 37 9.24 10.52 -9.68
N SER A 38 9.36 10.70 -10.99
CA SER A 38 9.88 9.66 -11.89
C SER A 38 10.89 10.24 -12.86
N SER A 39 11.95 9.48 -13.12
CA SER A 39 13.02 9.86 -14.05
C SER A 39 12.43 10.16 -15.42
N MET A 40 12.65 11.39 -15.92
CA MET A 40 12.13 11.89 -17.19
C MET A 40 10.60 11.77 -17.32
N ASN A 41 9.89 11.78 -16.19
CA ASN A 41 8.44 11.57 -16.14
C ASN A 41 7.96 10.24 -16.78
N ARG A 42 8.81 9.20 -16.79
CA ARG A 42 8.47 7.91 -17.43
C ARG A 42 7.31 7.17 -16.76
N GLN A 43 7.07 7.44 -15.48
CA GLN A 43 6.00 6.83 -14.69
C GLN A 43 5.85 5.30 -14.90
N PRO A 44 6.94 4.50 -14.76
CA PRO A 44 6.93 3.08 -15.14
C PRO A 44 6.21 2.17 -14.12
N TRP A 45 5.35 2.74 -13.27
CA TRP A 45 4.74 2.04 -12.15
C TRP A 45 3.39 1.44 -12.56
N HIS A 46 3.14 0.20 -12.13
CA HIS A 46 1.83 -0.44 -12.23
C HIS A 46 1.38 -0.83 -10.83
N PHE A 47 0.23 -0.31 -10.42
CA PHE A 47 -0.36 -0.59 -9.12
C PHE A 47 -1.52 -1.57 -9.29
N ILE A 48 -1.45 -2.71 -8.60
CA ILE A 48 -2.52 -3.72 -8.56
C ILE A 48 -3.10 -3.72 -7.15
N ALA A 49 -4.36 -3.32 -7.01
CA ALA A 49 -5.09 -3.38 -5.75
C ALA A 49 -5.92 -4.66 -5.71
N ILE A 50 -5.70 -5.49 -4.69
CA ILE A 50 -6.35 -6.80 -4.54
C ILE A 50 -7.28 -6.73 -3.34
N ASP A 51 -8.59 -6.83 -3.59
CA ASP A 51 -9.61 -6.90 -2.54
C ASP A 51 -10.00 -8.33 -2.18
N ASP A 52 -9.76 -9.27 -3.10
CA ASP A 52 -10.10 -10.67 -2.90
C ASP A 52 -9.21 -11.33 -1.84
N ARG A 53 -9.83 -11.81 -0.77
CA ARG A 53 -9.12 -12.34 0.40
C ARG A 53 -8.43 -13.67 0.09
N ASP A 54 -8.98 -14.47 -0.82
CA ASP A 54 -8.37 -15.74 -1.20
C ASP A 54 -7.11 -15.54 -2.03
N THR A 55 -7.14 -14.59 -2.97
CA THR A 55 -5.96 -14.14 -3.72
C THR A 55 -4.87 -13.61 -2.76
N LEU A 56 -5.24 -12.80 -1.77
CA LEU A 56 -4.28 -12.31 -0.76
C LEU A 56 -3.66 -13.44 0.07
N ARG A 57 -4.45 -14.46 0.46
CA ARG A 57 -3.94 -15.65 1.17
C ARG A 57 -2.94 -16.44 0.33
N GLN A 58 -3.23 -16.62 -0.95
CA GLN A 58 -2.32 -17.29 -1.89
C GLN A 58 -1.02 -16.51 -2.10
N LEU A 59 -1.09 -15.18 -2.17
CA LEU A 59 0.12 -14.35 -2.24
C LEU A 59 0.93 -14.40 -0.94
N GLY A 60 0.25 -14.41 0.20
CA GLY A 60 0.89 -14.55 1.52
C GLY A 60 1.68 -15.85 1.64
N SER A 61 1.18 -16.97 1.11
CA SER A 61 1.84 -18.27 1.22
C SER A 61 3.15 -18.40 0.43
N ILE A 62 3.38 -17.52 -0.55
CA ILE A 62 4.62 -17.49 -1.35
C ILE A 62 5.57 -16.35 -0.95
N ALA A 63 5.17 -15.48 -0.01
CA ALA A 63 5.98 -14.37 0.44
C ALA A 63 7.18 -14.86 1.27
N GLN A 64 8.38 -14.33 0.99
CA GLN A 64 9.62 -14.75 1.66
C GLN A 64 9.84 -14.10 3.04
N SER A 65 8.99 -13.15 3.43
CA SER A 65 9.20 -12.31 4.62
C SER A 65 7.87 -11.86 5.22
N GLY A 66 7.84 -11.69 6.54
CA GLY A 66 6.61 -11.48 7.31
C GLY A 66 6.19 -12.77 8.05
N PRO A 67 5.29 -12.67 9.06
CA PRO A 67 4.45 -13.80 9.45
C PRO A 67 3.42 -14.14 8.38
#